data_AF-A0A821MHP8-F1
#
_entry.id   AF-A0A821MHP8-F1
#
_cell.length_a   1.000
_cell.length_b   1.000
_cell.length_c   1.000
_cell.angle_alpha   90.00
_cell.angle_beta   90.00
_cell.angle_gamma   90.00
#
_symmetry.space_group_name_H-M   'P 1'
#
loop_
_entity.id
_entity.type
_entity.pdbx_description
1 polymer ?
#
loop_
_entity_poly.entity_id
_entity_poly.type
_entity_poly.pdbx_seq_one_letter_code
_entity_poly.pdbx_strand_id
1 'polypeptide(L)'
;PKPIRDVFGRWEGGIWQTIPDKIDTALTWPNQQIFFFKGKHYWKTIRFQLQTGYPRLIRDGFRGLDEQHFFTGHLNAAFVYSGDNHTYFIKDAMIWRLHMNLEFSSSIDIDYPQFVSRWLNIGEKITSAIQWINGLTYFFSHKYYYRYDHVHQQVADSYPTYPRPISEWWLQCNPGASPSSSSSS
;
A
#
# COMPACT_ATOMS: atom_id res chain seq x y z
N PRO A 1 2.72 -1.95 27.27
CA PRO A 1 3.98 -1.19 27.03
C PRO A 1 3.77 -0.17 25.90
N LYS A 2 3.90 1.13 26.18
CA LYS A 2 3.89 2.17 25.14
C LYS A 2 5.24 2.09 24.38
N PRO A 3 5.25 2.08 23.04
CA PRO A 3 6.49 2.02 22.28
C PRO A 3 7.30 3.32 22.44
N ILE A 4 8.60 3.18 22.70
CA ILE A 4 9.56 4.28 22.89
C ILE A 4 10.09 4.69 21.51
N ARG A 5 10.23 5.99 21.27
CA ARG A 5 10.86 6.54 20.07
C ARG A 5 12.25 7.07 20.42
N ASP A 6 13.24 6.84 19.56
CA ASP A 6 14.58 7.42 19.69
C ASP A 6 14.56 8.94 19.43
N VAL A 7 15.71 9.59 19.63
CA VAL A 7 15.88 11.05 19.48
C VAL A 7 15.59 11.53 18.04
N PHE A 8 15.50 10.61 17.07
CA PHE A 8 15.14 10.89 15.68
C PHE A 8 13.69 10.49 15.34
N GLY A 9 12.91 10.04 16.33
CA GLY A 9 11.52 9.65 16.16
C GLY A 9 11.31 8.21 15.68
N ARG A 10 12.37 7.39 15.60
CA ARG A 10 12.27 5.98 15.18
C ARG A 10 11.87 5.10 16.35
N TRP A 11 11.03 4.10 16.12
CA TRP A 11 10.62 3.17 17.16
C TRP A 11 11.81 2.36 17.68
N GLU A 12 12.06 2.35 18.99
CA GLU A 12 13.09 1.53 19.62
C GLU A 12 12.67 0.05 19.64
N GLY A 13 13.52 -0.80 19.07
CA GLY A 13 13.27 -2.23 18.94
C GLY A 13 12.30 -2.57 17.79
N GLY A 14 12.77 -3.33 16.81
CA GLY A 14 11.96 -3.87 15.71
C GLY A 14 12.45 -3.48 14.32
N ILE A 15 11.72 -3.91 13.29
CA ILE A 15 12.12 -3.72 11.87
C ILE A 15 12.32 -2.26 11.48
N TRP A 16 11.71 -1.33 12.19
CA TRP A 16 11.70 0.09 11.85
C TRP A 16 13.06 0.77 11.95
N GLN A 17 14.04 0.16 12.61
CA GLN A 17 15.44 0.62 12.55
C GLN A 17 16.14 0.25 11.23
N THR A 18 15.62 -0.76 10.54
CA THR A 18 16.24 -1.35 9.34
C THR A 18 15.53 -0.95 8.04
N ILE A 19 14.29 -0.48 8.14
CA ILE A 19 13.51 0.09 7.04
C ILE A 19 13.75 1.60 6.99
N PRO A 20 14.00 2.20 5.83
CA PRO A 20 14.23 3.65 5.74
C PRO A 20 12.98 4.44 6.12
N ASP A 21 13.18 5.60 6.74
CA ASP A 21 12.10 6.58 6.94
C ASP A 21 11.55 7.07 5.59
N LYS A 22 10.30 7.57 5.59
CA LYS A 22 9.64 8.12 4.40
C LYS A 22 9.68 7.15 3.21
N ILE A 23 9.14 5.94 3.42
CA ILE A 23 8.89 4.99 2.35
C ILE A 23 7.85 5.56 1.36
N ASP A 24 7.90 5.10 0.11
CA ASP A 24 6.96 5.51 -0.93
C ASP A 24 5.64 4.73 -0.82
N THR A 25 5.74 3.40 -0.65
CA THR A 25 4.59 2.51 -0.46
C THR A 25 5.03 1.22 0.25
N ALA A 26 4.06 0.44 0.72
CA ALA A 26 4.26 -0.92 1.19
C ALA A 26 3.24 -1.87 0.55
N LEU A 27 3.67 -3.11 0.28
CA LEU A 27 2.82 -4.22 -0.17
C LEU A 27 2.80 -5.29 0.91
N THR A 28 1.61 -5.59 1.43
CA THR A 28 1.39 -6.79 2.25
C THR A 28 0.97 -7.91 1.33
N TRP A 29 1.65 -9.05 1.44
CA TRP A 29 1.41 -10.21 0.62
C TRP A 29 0.87 -11.39 1.43
N PRO A 30 0.17 -12.34 0.79
CA PRO A 30 -0.13 -13.62 1.41
C PRO A 30 1.16 -14.25 1.94
N ASN A 31 1.06 -14.99 3.05
CA ASN A 31 2.19 -15.62 3.76
C ASN A 31 3.06 -14.66 4.59
N GLN A 32 2.48 -13.58 5.13
CA GLN A 32 3.12 -12.72 6.15
C GLN A 32 4.39 -12.01 5.63
N GLN A 33 4.48 -11.84 4.30
CA GLN A 33 5.54 -11.07 3.67
C GLN A 33 5.10 -9.62 3.53
N ILE A 34 6.00 -8.69 3.83
CA ILE A 34 5.76 -7.26 3.63
C ILE A 34 6.95 -6.70 2.85
N PHE A 35 6.66 -6.00 1.77
CA PHE A 35 7.63 -5.32 0.94
C PHE A 35 7.49 -3.81 1.13
N PHE A 36 8.59 -3.15 1.50
CA PHE A 36 8.64 -1.70 1.64
C PHE A 36 9.41 -1.13 0.45
N PHE A 37 8.89 -0.10 -0.21
CA PHE A 37 9.48 0.48 -1.41
C PHE A 37 9.96 1.91 -1.14
N LYS A 38 11.15 2.25 -1.67
CA LYS A 38 11.69 3.61 -1.63
C LYS A 38 12.61 3.87 -2.81
N GLY A 39 12.23 4.81 -3.67
CA GLY A 39 12.88 5.06 -4.95
C GLY A 39 12.98 3.78 -5.76
N LYS A 40 14.19 3.47 -6.25
CA LYS A 40 14.47 2.25 -7.03
C LYS A 40 14.67 0.97 -6.20
N HIS A 41 14.54 1.05 -4.88
CA HIS A 41 14.85 -0.06 -3.98
C HIS A 41 13.62 -0.57 -3.23
N TYR A 42 13.70 -1.82 -2.78
CA TYR A 42 12.73 -2.40 -1.87
C TYR A 42 13.40 -3.24 -0.78
N TRP A 43 12.71 -3.37 0.35
CA TRP A 43 13.07 -4.19 1.50
C TRP A 43 11.99 -5.25 1.68
N LYS A 44 12.38 -6.49 1.94
CA LYS A 44 11.45 -7.59 2.24
C LYS A 44 11.54 -7.96 3.70
N THR A 45 10.40 -8.10 4.34
CA THR A 45 10.28 -8.71 5.66
C THR A 45 9.39 -9.95 5.60
N ILE A 46 9.65 -10.89 6.50
CA ILE A 46 8.77 -12.04 6.77
C ILE A 46 8.49 -12.02 8.26
N ARG A 47 7.21 -12.03 8.68
CA ARG A 47 6.84 -11.95 10.11
C ARG A 47 7.50 -10.77 10.83
N PHE A 48 7.58 -9.62 10.17
CA PHE A 48 8.30 -8.45 10.69
C PHE A 48 9.76 -8.77 11.06
N GLN A 49 10.46 -9.52 10.21
CA GLN A 49 11.92 -9.67 10.27
C GLN A 49 12.51 -9.34 8.91
N LEU A 50 13.42 -8.36 8.85
CA LEU A 50 14.12 -8.00 7.63
C LEU A 50 14.91 -9.20 7.11
N GLN A 51 14.76 -9.50 5.83
CA GLN A 51 15.45 -10.60 5.19
C GLN A 51 16.87 -10.19 4.78
N THR A 52 17.82 -11.13 4.85
CA THR A 52 19.21 -10.93 4.40
C THR A 52 19.25 -10.62 2.90
N GLY A 53 20.17 -9.73 2.49
CA GLY A 53 20.35 -9.34 1.09
C GLY A 53 19.44 -8.22 0.62
N TYR A 54 18.78 -7.51 1.53
CA TYR A 54 17.97 -6.32 1.27
C TYR A 54 18.64 -5.04 1.79
N PRO A 55 18.43 -3.88 1.14
CA PRO A 55 17.54 -3.65 0.02
C PRO A 55 18.01 -4.26 -1.31
N ARG A 56 17.06 -4.54 -2.21
CA ARG A 56 17.32 -4.92 -3.60
C ARG A 56 16.71 -3.91 -4.56
N LEU A 57 17.18 -3.89 -5.81
CA LEU A 57 16.54 -3.08 -6.84
C LEU A 57 15.19 -3.68 -7.21
N ILE A 58 14.15 -2.86 -7.36
CA ILE A 58 12.81 -3.34 -7.66
C ILE A 58 12.80 -4.16 -8.98
N ARG A 59 13.55 -3.72 -10.00
CA ARG A 59 13.74 -4.46 -11.26
C ARG A 59 14.24 -5.91 -11.08
N ASP A 60 14.98 -6.19 -10.02
CA ASP A 60 15.56 -7.53 -9.80
C ASP A 60 14.55 -8.48 -9.14
N GLY A 61 13.54 -7.95 -8.46
CA GLY A 61 12.54 -8.70 -7.69
C GLY A 61 11.12 -8.67 -8.27
N PHE A 62 10.82 -7.66 -9.10
CA PHE A 62 9.53 -7.44 -9.75
C PHE A 62 9.79 -7.12 -11.22
N ARG A 63 10.28 -8.12 -11.96
CA ARG A 63 10.66 -8.02 -13.37
C ARG A 63 9.47 -7.57 -14.23
N GLY A 64 9.75 -6.83 -15.31
CA GLY A 64 8.75 -6.28 -16.21
C GLY A 64 8.26 -4.89 -15.82
N LEU A 65 8.37 -4.51 -14.53
CA LEU A 65 8.18 -3.11 -14.13
C LEU A 65 9.33 -2.21 -14.64
N ASP A 66 10.43 -2.75 -15.14
CA ASP A 66 11.57 -1.99 -15.66
C ASP A 66 11.49 -1.65 -17.15
N GLU A 67 10.63 -2.32 -17.90
CA GLU A 67 10.65 -2.29 -19.37
C GLU A 67 10.02 -1.03 -20.00
N GLN A 68 9.56 -0.04 -19.22
CA GLN A 68 8.82 1.12 -19.76
C GLN A 68 9.08 2.46 -19.04
N HIS A 69 10.32 2.73 -18.61
CA HIS A 69 10.69 3.94 -17.84
C HIS A 69 9.97 4.11 -16.47
N PHE A 70 9.24 3.09 -16.01
CA PHE A 70 8.47 3.11 -14.77
C PHE A 70 9.35 3.31 -13.51
N PHE A 71 10.61 2.84 -13.52
CA PHE A 71 11.49 2.92 -12.34
C PHE A 71 12.19 4.26 -12.08
N THR A 72 11.94 5.29 -12.87
CA THR A 72 12.40 6.64 -12.52
C THR A 72 11.38 7.28 -11.57
N GLY A 73 11.51 7.06 -10.26
CA GLY A 73 10.76 7.82 -9.25
C GLY A 73 10.19 6.99 -8.11
N HIS A 74 9.15 7.54 -7.47
CA HIS A 74 8.43 6.97 -6.33
C HIS A 74 7.17 6.23 -6.82
N LEU A 75 6.81 5.15 -6.14
CA LEU A 75 5.53 4.45 -6.33
C LEU A 75 4.44 5.14 -5.51
N ASN A 76 3.21 5.21 -6.03
CA ASN A 76 2.07 5.71 -5.25
C ASN A 76 1.38 4.59 -4.47
N ALA A 77 1.24 3.40 -5.03
CA ALA A 77 0.64 2.27 -4.31
C ALA A 77 1.18 0.93 -4.79
N ALA A 78 1.15 -0.08 -3.91
CA ALA A 78 1.38 -1.48 -4.25
C ALA A 78 0.43 -2.35 -3.42
N PHE A 79 -0.40 -3.17 -4.06
CA PHE A 79 -1.46 -3.92 -3.36
C PHE A 79 -1.79 -5.24 -4.07
N VAL A 80 -2.39 -6.17 -3.33
CA VAL A 80 -3.03 -7.36 -3.93
C VAL A 80 -4.48 -7.01 -4.21
N TYR A 81 -4.95 -7.22 -5.44
CA TYR A 81 -6.33 -6.92 -5.78
C TYR A 81 -7.26 -8.05 -5.37
N SER A 82 -8.40 -7.70 -4.76
CA SER A 82 -9.38 -8.66 -4.27
C SER A 82 -10.11 -9.45 -5.35
N GLY A 83 -10.15 -8.96 -6.60
CA GLY A 83 -10.91 -9.62 -7.68
C GLY A 83 -10.19 -10.79 -8.34
N ASP A 84 -8.86 -10.74 -8.42
CA ASP A 84 -8.06 -11.75 -9.14
C ASP A 84 -6.80 -12.20 -8.36
N ASN A 85 -6.58 -11.66 -7.16
CA ASN A 85 -5.43 -11.93 -6.30
C ASN A 85 -4.07 -11.63 -6.95
N HIS A 86 -4.03 -10.86 -8.03
CA HIS A 86 -2.79 -10.39 -8.64
C HIS A 86 -2.23 -9.20 -7.86
N THR A 87 -0.92 -8.97 -8.00
CA THR A 87 -0.26 -7.80 -7.42
C THR A 87 -0.32 -6.64 -8.41
N TYR A 88 -0.75 -5.49 -7.94
CA TYR A 88 -0.87 -4.27 -8.72
C TYR A 88 0.03 -3.17 -8.17
N PHE A 89 0.59 -2.37 -9.08
CA PHE A 89 1.39 -1.20 -8.76
C PHE A 89 0.80 0.04 -9.41
N ILE A 90 0.70 1.14 -8.66
CA ILE A 90 0.26 2.44 -9.17
C ILE A 90 1.44 3.40 -9.12
N LYS A 91 1.67 4.05 -10.27
CA LYS A 91 2.58 5.19 -10.40
C LYS A 91 1.92 6.25 -11.27
N ASP A 92 1.86 7.46 -10.74
CA ASP A 92 1.20 8.61 -11.31
C ASP A 92 -0.26 8.29 -11.69
N ALA A 93 -0.60 8.33 -12.97
CA ALA A 93 -1.95 8.04 -13.48
C ALA A 93 -2.10 6.60 -14.01
N MET A 94 -1.06 5.78 -13.89
CA MET A 94 -0.98 4.47 -14.52
C MET A 94 -0.97 3.36 -13.47
N ILE A 95 -1.56 2.22 -13.83
CA ILE A 95 -1.57 0.99 -13.04
C ILE A 95 -0.95 -0.14 -13.85
N TRP A 96 -0.15 -0.98 -13.19
CA TRP A 96 0.47 -2.19 -13.72
C TRP A 96 -0.06 -3.39 -12.95
N ARG A 97 -0.38 -4.47 -13.68
CA ARG A 97 -0.71 -5.77 -13.09
C ARG A 97 0.46 -6.71 -13.31
N LEU A 98 0.98 -7.25 -12.21
CA LEU A 98 2.04 -8.24 -12.23
C LEU A 98 1.42 -9.63 -12.18
N HIS A 99 1.63 -10.41 -13.24
CA HIS A 99 1.35 -11.83 -13.22
C HIS A 99 2.44 -12.54 -12.44
N MET A 100 2.05 -13.29 -11.42
CA MET A 100 3.01 -14.07 -10.65
C MET A 100 2.72 -15.56 -10.78
N ASN A 101 3.54 -16.23 -11.59
CA ASN A 101 3.59 -17.68 -11.61
C ASN A 101 4.48 -18.20 -10.46
N LEU A 102 4.28 -19.48 -10.13
CA LEU A 102 5.01 -20.21 -9.08
C LEU A 102 6.52 -20.31 -9.34
N GLU A 103 7.01 -19.87 -10.51
CA GLU A 103 8.42 -19.92 -10.90
C GLU A 103 9.17 -18.60 -10.72
N PHE A 104 8.57 -17.60 -10.06
CA PHE A 104 9.15 -16.26 -9.87
C PHE A 104 9.47 -15.50 -11.17
N SER A 105 8.95 -15.98 -12.30
CA SER A 105 8.90 -15.26 -13.55
C SER A 105 7.77 -14.25 -13.43
N SER A 106 8.10 -13.08 -12.89
CA SER A 106 7.17 -11.94 -12.87
C SER A 106 7.16 -11.32 -14.26
N SER A 107 6.00 -11.32 -14.91
CA SER A 107 5.78 -10.60 -16.16
C SER A 107 4.61 -9.65 -15.99
N ILE A 108 4.70 -8.48 -16.62
CA ILE A 108 3.56 -7.59 -16.74
C ILE A 108 2.59 -8.20 -17.75
N ASP A 109 1.30 -8.17 -17.44
CA ASP A 109 0.29 -8.64 -18.37
C ASP A 109 0.21 -7.74 -19.61
N ILE A 110 -0.06 -8.35 -20.77
CA ILE A 110 0.03 -7.71 -22.09
C ILE A 110 -0.82 -6.44 -22.22
N ASP A 111 -1.94 -6.34 -21.50
CA ASP A 111 -2.87 -5.21 -21.54
C ASP A 111 -2.55 -4.11 -20.50
N TYR A 112 -1.37 -4.19 -19.86
CA TYR A 112 -0.90 -3.22 -18.88
C TYR A 112 0.37 -2.49 -19.37
N PRO A 113 0.53 -1.20 -19.02
CA PRO A 113 -0.26 -0.47 -18.04
C PRO A 113 -1.56 0.16 -18.57
N GLN A 114 -2.49 0.41 -17.65
CA GLN A 114 -3.76 1.11 -17.93
C GLN A 114 -3.85 2.42 -17.13
N PHE A 115 -4.75 3.32 -17.52
CA PHE A 115 -5.07 4.49 -16.71
C PHE A 115 -5.86 4.09 -15.46
N VAL A 116 -5.42 4.55 -14.28
CA VAL A 116 -6.10 4.28 -13.01
C VAL A 116 -7.56 4.74 -13.05
N SER A 117 -7.83 5.89 -13.66
CA SER A 117 -9.19 6.43 -13.78
C SER A 117 -10.13 5.51 -14.56
N ARG A 118 -9.63 4.87 -15.62
CA ARG A 118 -10.41 3.89 -16.40
C ARG A 118 -10.57 2.57 -15.63
N TRP A 119 -9.56 2.18 -14.86
CA TRP A 119 -9.55 0.92 -14.12
C TRP A 119 -10.44 0.96 -12.86
N LEU A 120 -10.43 2.07 -12.12
CA LEU A 120 -11.19 2.24 -10.87
C LEU A 120 -12.51 2.99 -11.04
N ASN A 121 -12.68 3.74 -12.14
CA ASN A 121 -13.71 4.77 -12.24
C ASN A 121 -13.67 5.76 -11.05
N ILE A 122 -12.45 6.06 -10.55
CA ILE A 122 -12.19 7.07 -9.52
C ILE A 122 -11.44 8.22 -10.21
N GLY A 123 -12.02 9.43 -10.19
CA GLY A 123 -11.43 10.63 -10.81
C GLY A 123 -10.27 11.25 -10.02
N GLU A 124 -10.02 10.75 -8.81
CA GLU A 124 -8.99 11.25 -7.90
C GLU A 124 -7.65 10.52 -8.05
N LYS A 125 -6.54 11.19 -7.71
CA LYS A 125 -5.23 10.55 -7.66
C LYS A 125 -5.14 9.62 -6.45
N ILE A 126 -4.85 8.34 -6.70
CA ILE A 126 -4.61 7.37 -5.64
C ILE A 126 -3.22 7.60 -5.03
N THR A 127 -3.18 7.79 -3.70
CA THR A 127 -1.94 8.01 -2.94
C THR A 127 -1.48 6.78 -2.18
N SER A 128 -2.37 5.81 -1.96
CA SER A 128 -2.07 4.50 -1.36
C SER A 128 -3.20 3.52 -1.64
N ALA A 129 -2.94 2.23 -1.53
CA ALA A 129 -3.95 1.19 -1.62
C ALA A 129 -3.53 -0.02 -0.79
N ILE A 130 -4.49 -0.74 -0.21
CA ILE A 130 -4.23 -1.98 0.54
C ILE A 130 -5.37 -2.97 0.32
N GLN A 131 -5.04 -4.25 0.32
CA GLN A 131 -6.02 -5.28 0.65
C GLN A 131 -6.08 -5.39 2.18
N TRP A 132 -7.28 -5.21 2.74
CA TRP A 132 -7.46 -5.37 4.17
C TRP A 132 -7.61 -6.85 4.55
N ILE A 133 -7.52 -7.15 5.84
CA ILE A 133 -7.65 -8.52 6.38
C ILE A 133 -9.01 -9.17 6.08
N ASN A 134 -10.01 -8.39 5.66
CA ASN A 134 -11.31 -8.90 5.20
C ASN A 134 -11.32 -9.28 3.71
N GLY A 135 -10.17 -9.27 3.04
CA GLY A 135 -10.01 -9.61 1.63
C GLY A 135 -10.49 -8.53 0.67
N LEU A 136 -10.99 -7.38 1.14
CA LEU A 136 -11.44 -6.28 0.28
C LEU A 136 -10.32 -5.28 0.02
N THR A 137 -10.37 -4.64 -1.16
CA THR A 137 -9.39 -3.63 -1.56
C THR A 137 -9.87 -2.23 -1.20
N TYR A 138 -9.00 -1.44 -0.58
CA TYR A 138 -9.25 -0.05 -0.21
C TYR A 138 -8.24 0.86 -0.88
N PHE A 139 -8.74 1.93 -1.49
CA PHE A 139 -7.95 2.97 -2.15
C PHE A 139 -8.01 4.25 -1.33
N PHE A 140 -6.89 4.95 -1.23
CA PHE A 140 -6.78 6.18 -0.46
C PHE A 140 -6.39 7.32 -1.38
N SER A 141 -7.05 8.46 -1.20
CA SER A 141 -6.73 9.72 -1.86
C SER A 141 -6.83 10.84 -0.83
N HIS A 142 -5.73 11.56 -0.62
CA HIS A 142 -5.65 12.68 0.32
C HIS A 142 -6.18 12.31 1.72
N LYS A 143 -7.32 12.88 2.13
CA LYS A 143 -7.96 12.67 3.44
C LYS A 143 -9.08 11.63 3.42
N TYR A 144 -9.27 10.96 2.29
CA TYR A 144 -10.41 10.10 2.01
C TYR A 144 -9.97 8.69 1.59
N TYR A 145 -10.86 7.73 1.80
CA TYR A 145 -10.69 6.38 1.28
C TYR A 145 -11.97 5.88 0.62
N TYR A 146 -11.78 4.89 -0.26
CA TYR A 146 -12.80 4.21 -1.05
C TYR A 146 -12.65 2.71 -0.80
N ARG A 147 -13.76 2.01 -0.63
CA ARG A 147 -13.78 0.54 -0.70
C ARG A 147 -14.19 0.14 -2.10
N TYR A 148 -13.41 -0.72 -2.74
CA TYR A 148 -13.73 -1.17 -4.10
C TYR A 148 -14.52 -2.47 -4.06
N ASP A 149 -15.61 -2.49 -4.82
CA ASP A 149 -16.39 -3.68 -5.10
C ASP A 149 -15.86 -4.32 -6.39
N HIS A 150 -15.13 -5.42 -6.22
CA HIS A 150 -14.54 -6.14 -7.35
C HIS A 150 -15.59 -6.92 -8.16
N VAL A 151 -16.76 -7.22 -7.59
CA VAL A 151 -17.85 -7.93 -8.27
C VAL A 151 -18.53 -6.99 -9.26
N HIS A 152 -18.86 -5.78 -8.81
CA HIS A 152 -19.50 -4.77 -9.64
C HIS A 152 -18.51 -3.84 -10.35
N GLN A 153 -17.20 -4.01 -10.12
CA GLN A 153 -16.12 -3.21 -10.71
C GLN A 153 -16.31 -1.70 -10.53
N GLN A 154 -16.64 -1.29 -9.30
CA GLN A 154 -16.86 0.11 -8.96
C GLN A 154 -16.59 0.38 -7.48
N VAL A 155 -16.58 1.66 -7.09
CA VAL A 155 -16.62 2.02 -5.67
C VAL A 155 -17.89 1.43 -5.06
N ALA A 156 -17.75 0.75 -3.93
CA ALA A 156 -18.84 0.05 -3.31
C ALA A 156 -19.97 1.00 -2.91
N ASP A 157 -21.19 0.68 -3.32
CA ASP A 157 -22.38 1.39 -2.88
C ASP A 157 -22.76 0.90 -1.47
N SER A 158 -22.71 1.78 -0.47
CA SER A 158 -23.04 1.44 0.92
C SER A 158 -23.42 2.69 1.70
N TYR A 159 -24.07 2.52 2.85
CA TYR A 159 -24.31 3.59 3.81
C TYR A 159 -23.41 3.45 5.05
N PRO A 160 -22.71 4.51 5.50
CA PRO A 160 -22.51 5.80 4.83
C PRO A 160 -21.78 5.68 3.47
N THR A 161 -22.02 6.60 2.53
CA THR A 161 -21.42 6.51 1.19
C THR A 161 -19.92 6.74 1.20
N TYR A 162 -19.23 6.23 0.17
CA TYR A 162 -17.82 6.55 -0.10
C TYR A 162 -17.72 7.77 -1.03
N PRO A 163 -16.62 8.55 -0.99
CA PRO A 163 -15.48 8.39 -0.09
C PRO A 163 -15.79 8.73 1.37
N ARG A 164 -15.10 8.05 2.30
CA ARG A 164 -15.22 8.31 3.74
C ARG A 164 -13.93 8.93 4.31
N PRO A 165 -13.99 9.73 5.38
CA PRO A 165 -12.80 10.33 5.98
C PRO A 165 -11.86 9.29 6.60
N ILE A 166 -10.57 9.34 6.26
CA ILE A 166 -9.54 8.46 6.86
C ILE A 166 -9.44 8.72 8.36
N SER A 167 -9.48 9.99 8.77
CA SER A 167 -9.30 10.39 10.16
C SER A 167 -10.31 9.73 11.09
N GLU A 168 -11.57 9.66 10.68
CA GLU A 168 -12.66 9.10 11.48
C GLU A 168 -12.66 7.57 11.44
N TRP A 169 -12.56 6.98 10.23
CA TRP A 169 -12.81 5.55 10.03
C TRP A 169 -11.59 4.65 10.21
N TRP A 170 -10.38 5.18 9.95
CA TRP A 170 -9.13 4.43 10.05
C TRP A 170 -8.30 4.84 11.25
N LEU A 171 -8.27 6.14 11.56
CA LEU A 171 -7.43 6.69 12.63
C LEU A 171 -8.19 6.94 13.94
N GLN A 172 -9.52 6.78 13.94
CA GLN A 172 -10.39 6.98 15.11
C GLN A 172 -10.23 8.37 15.75
N CYS A 173 -9.88 9.38 14.94
CA CYS A 173 -9.84 10.76 15.36
C CYS A 173 -11.27 11.32 15.39
N ASN A 174 -11.86 11.36 16.60
CA ASN A 174 -13.16 11.99 16.83
C ASN A 174 -12.96 13.47 17.16
N PRO A 175 -13.35 14.41 16.28
CA PRO A 175 -13.18 15.85 16.54
C PRO A 175 -14.02 16.38 17.72
N GLY A 176 -14.97 15.59 18.24
CA GLY A 176 -15.77 15.90 19.43
C GLY A 176 -15.31 15.24 20.73
N ALA A 177 -14.25 14.42 20.71
CA ALA A 177 -13.66 13.87 21.93
C ALA A 177 -12.71 14.90 22.52
N SER A 178 -13.23 15.80 23.37
CA SER A 178 -12.39 16.59 24.26
C SER A 178 -11.41 15.66 24.99
N PRO A 179 -10.12 16.01 25.14
CA PRO A 179 -9.23 15.24 25.98
C PRO A 179 -9.83 15.24 27.38
N SER A 180 -10.33 14.08 27.83
CA SER A 180 -10.71 13.90 29.22
C SER A 180 -9.46 14.21 30.04
N SER A 181 -9.46 15.35 30.71
CA SER A 181 -8.49 15.66 31.75
C SER A 181 -8.61 14.58 32.80
N SER A 182 -7.73 13.58 32.74
CA SER A 182 -7.48 12.70 33.87
C SER A 182 -6.79 13.56 34.93
N SER A 183 -7.60 14.22 35.76
CA SER A 183 -7.16 14.73 37.06
C SER A 183 -6.84 13.50 37.92
N SER A 184 -5.56 13.19 38.01
CA SER A 184 -5.04 12.29 39.04
C SER A 184 -5.10 13.05 40.36
N SER A 185 -5.95 12.60 41.27
CA SER A 185 -5.81 12.86 42.71
C SER A 185 -4.98 11.76 43.35
#